data_AF-A0A955XQW8-F1
#
_entry.id   AF-A0A955XQW8-F1
#
_cell.length_a   1.000
_cell.length_b   1.000
_cell.length_c   1.000
_cell.angle_alpha   90.00
_cell.angle_beta   90.00
_cell.angle_gamma   90.00
#
_symmetry.space_group_name_H-M   'P 1'
#
loop_
_entity.id
_entity.type
_entity.pdbx_description
1 polymer ?
#
loop_
_entity_poly.entity_id
_entity_poly.type
_entity_poly.pdbx_seq_one_letter_code
_entity_poly.pdbx_strand_id
1 'polypeptide(L)'
;MNSQHRLKDMLATLTESQRRALDNATKDLAGRGYPKEHALAMGLAHAHDEGDSVDEGGIHVLSTRDGWAICAEDAGEPAAVFGNYESALRRACEMGREEETLVFAHGLEGTVHDRYDYRFSRSEDGAMHVQPEGGSWVVQTHGEHNDVEAFSTKREAVAHAKPKAKQLGLTLITHYQDGEVQSRIEAH
;
A
#
# COMPACT_ATOMS: atom_id res chain seq x y z
N MET A 1 13.83 -9.30 -17.81
CA MET A 1 12.86 -8.98 -18.88
C MET A 1 12.92 -7.47 -19.09
N ASN A 2 12.99 -6.98 -20.33
CA ASN A 2 13.15 -5.54 -20.60
C ASN A 2 11.80 -4.82 -20.38
N SER A 3 11.76 -3.80 -19.51
CA SER A 3 10.56 -3.04 -19.15
C SER A 3 9.83 -2.46 -20.38
N GLN A 4 10.57 -2.15 -21.46
CA GLN A 4 9.97 -1.70 -22.71
C GLN A 4 9.13 -2.76 -23.44
N HIS A 5 9.43 -4.05 -23.26
CA HIS A 5 8.68 -5.13 -23.88
C HIS A 5 7.33 -5.32 -23.17
N ARG A 6 7.35 -5.30 -21.83
CA ARG A 6 6.16 -5.44 -20.99
C ARG A 6 5.14 -4.32 -21.23
N LEU A 7 5.60 -3.07 -21.35
CA LEU A 7 4.75 -1.93 -21.67
C LEU A 7 4.06 -2.06 -23.04
N LYS A 8 4.76 -2.57 -24.05
CA LYS A 8 4.16 -2.80 -25.38
C LYS A 8 3.05 -3.85 -25.33
N ASP A 9 3.27 -4.92 -24.58
CA ASP A 9 2.27 -5.99 -24.45
C ASP A 9 1.03 -5.49 -23.70
N MET A 10 1.19 -4.71 -22.63
CA MET A 10 0.07 -4.09 -21.90
C MET A 10 -0.71 -3.09 -22.76
N LEU A 11 -0.02 -2.24 -23.53
CA LEU A 11 -0.67 -1.30 -24.45
C LEU A 11 -1.44 -2.02 -25.56
N ALA A 12 -1.02 -3.22 -25.97
CA ALA A 12 -1.72 -3.99 -26.97
C ALA A 12 -3.08 -4.51 -26.46
N THR A 13 -3.19 -4.81 -25.16
CA THR A 13 -4.41 -5.37 -24.54
C THR A 13 -5.48 -4.35 -24.16
N LEU A 14 -5.17 -3.05 -24.17
CA LEU A 14 -6.12 -2.01 -23.80
C LEU A 14 -7.30 -1.87 -24.78
N THR A 15 -8.50 -1.68 -24.24
CA THR A 15 -9.68 -1.25 -25.00
C THR A 15 -9.53 0.21 -25.46
N GLU A 16 -10.39 0.66 -26.37
CA GLU A 16 -10.34 2.04 -26.87
C GLU A 16 -10.67 3.08 -25.79
N SER A 17 -11.58 2.77 -24.87
CA SER A 17 -11.87 3.62 -23.70
C SER A 17 -10.65 3.73 -22.79
N GLN A 18 -10.01 2.61 -22.47
CA GLN A 18 -8.79 2.58 -21.65
C GLN A 18 -7.62 3.34 -22.29
N ARG A 19 -7.47 3.31 -23.62
CA ARG A 19 -6.46 4.11 -24.31
C ARG A 19 -6.74 5.61 -24.18
N ARG A 20 -8.01 6.04 -24.28
CA ARG A 20 -8.37 7.45 -24.09
C ARG A 20 -8.18 7.89 -22.64
N ALA A 21 -8.52 7.04 -21.67
CA ALA A 21 -8.26 7.29 -20.25
C ALA A 21 -6.75 7.44 -20.00
N LEU A 22 -5.94 6.53 -20.55
CA LEU A 22 -4.48 6.59 -20.51
C LEU A 22 -3.93 7.89 -21.12
N ASP A 23 -4.39 8.30 -22.30
CA ASP A 23 -3.92 9.53 -22.95
C ASP A 23 -4.28 10.78 -22.13
N ASN A 24 -5.49 10.82 -21.58
CA ASN A 24 -5.93 11.93 -20.72
C ASN A 24 -5.12 11.99 -19.42
N ALA A 25 -4.95 10.86 -18.73
CA ALA A 25 -4.16 10.75 -17.51
C ALA A 25 -2.69 11.11 -17.76
N THR A 26 -2.11 10.60 -18.86
CA THR A 26 -0.72 10.90 -19.22
C THR A 26 -0.53 12.38 -19.50
N LYS A 27 -1.49 13.02 -20.18
CA LYS A 27 -1.43 14.45 -20.50
C LYS A 27 -1.58 15.32 -19.25
N ASP A 28 -2.48 14.96 -18.35
CA ASP A 28 -2.67 15.66 -17.07
C ASP A 28 -1.42 15.56 -16.19
N LEU A 29 -0.91 14.34 -15.98
CA LEU A 29 0.29 14.08 -15.20
C LEU A 29 1.54 14.74 -15.82
N ALA A 30 1.67 14.75 -17.14
CA ALA A 30 2.74 15.50 -17.81
C ALA A 30 2.62 17.02 -17.57
N GLY A 31 1.40 17.56 -17.53
CA GLY A 31 1.13 18.95 -17.17
C GLY A 31 1.53 19.30 -15.74
N ARG A 32 1.48 18.31 -14.84
CA ARG A 32 1.94 18.42 -13.44
C ARG A 32 3.44 18.16 -13.26
N GLY A 33 4.20 17.96 -14.34
CA GLY A 33 5.66 17.79 -14.31
C GLY A 33 6.15 16.36 -14.08
N TYR A 34 5.26 15.36 -14.11
CA TYR A 34 5.68 13.97 -13.99
C TYR A 34 6.46 13.50 -15.24
N PRO A 35 7.50 12.67 -15.08
CA PRO A 35 8.15 12.03 -16.22
C PRO A 35 7.14 11.25 -17.05
N LYS A 36 7.22 11.37 -18.38
CA LYS A 36 6.27 10.74 -19.31
C LYS A 36 6.06 9.24 -19.07
N GLU A 37 7.13 8.53 -18.72
CA GLU A 37 7.10 7.09 -18.44
C GLU A 37 6.30 6.78 -17.17
N HIS A 38 6.41 7.64 -16.16
CA HIS A 38 5.65 7.52 -14.90
C HIS A 38 4.17 7.87 -15.11
N ALA A 39 3.91 8.95 -15.85
CA ALA A 39 2.57 9.35 -16.23
C ALA A 39 1.83 8.24 -17.01
N LEU A 40 2.54 7.59 -17.95
CA LEU A 40 2.03 6.45 -18.70
C LEU A 40 1.76 5.24 -17.80
N ALA A 41 2.66 4.94 -16.86
CA ALA A 41 2.51 3.83 -15.94
C ALA A 41 1.31 4.00 -14.99
N MET A 42 1.13 5.20 -14.42
CA MET A 42 -0.03 5.52 -13.59
C MET A 42 -1.33 5.47 -14.40
N GLY A 43 -1.36 6.06 -15.60
CA GLY A 43 -2.52 5.98 -16.46
C GLY A 43 -2.86 4.54 -16.88
N LEU A 44 -1.85 3.68 -17.05
CA LEU A 44 -2.03 2.25 -17.33
C LEU A 44 -2.60 1.51 -16.12
N ALA A 45 -2.11 1.84 -14.92
CA ALA A 45 -2.62 1.28 -13.67
C ALA A 45 -4.10 1.65 -13.48
N HIS A 46 -4.45 2.94 -13.58
CA HIS A 46 -5.85 3.40 -13.49
C HIS A 46 -6.74 2.73 -14.55
N ALA A 47 -6.29 2.68 -15.81
CA ALA A 47 -7.06 2.08 -16.89
C ALA A 47 -7.26 0.56 -16.73
N HIS A 48 -6.34 -0.14 -16.05
CA HIS A 48 -6.48 -1.56 -15.74
C HIS A 48 -7.35 -1.82 -14.50
N ASP A 49 -7.41 -0.87 -13.56
CA ASP A 49 -8.15 -1.00 -12.31
C ASP A 49 -9.65 -0.66 -12.45
N GLU A 50 -10.06 -0.01 -13.55
CA GLU A 50 -11.47 0.28 -13.92
C GLU A 50 -12.41 -0.97 -13.94
N GLY A 51 -11.88 -2.18 -13.72
CA GLY A 51 -12.64 -3.42 -13.68
C GLY A 51 -13.08 -3.91 -12.29
N ASP A 52 -12.46 -3.49 -11.18
CA ASP A 52 -12.78 -4.08 -9.86
C ASP A 52 -12.46 -3.20 -8.62
N SER A 53 -11.80 -2.04 -8.77
CA SER A 53 -11.62 -1.12 -7.64
C SER A 53 -12.69 -0.03 -7.67
N VAL A 54 -13.47 0.03 -6.59
CA VAL A 54 -14.19 1.26 -6.22
C VAL A 54 -13.12 2.35 -6.10
N ASP A 55 -13.40 3.57 -6.60
CA ASP A 55 -12.65 4.81 -6.34
C ASP A 55 -12.53 5.04 -4.82
N GLU A 56 -11.72 4.23 -4.14
CA GLU A 56 -11.48 4.37 -2.71
C GLU A 56 -10.40 5.42 -2.53
N GLY A 57 -10.86 6.67 -2.50
CA GLY A 57 -10.17 7.86 -2.01
C GLY A 57 -8.94 7.52 -1.15
N GLY A 58 -7.75 7.94 -1.56
CA GLY A 58 -6.53 7.58 -0.83
C GLY A 58 -5.35 8.54 -0.93
N ILE A 59 -4.32 8.21 -0.15
CA ILE A 59 -3.01 8.85 -0.17
C ILE A 59 -2.06 7.99 -0.98
N HIS A 60 -1.46 8.57 -2.01
CA HIS A 60 -0.53 7.90 -2.91
C HIS A 60 0.90 8.32 -2.64
N VAL A 61 1.82 7.36 -2.56
CA VAL A 61 3.26 7.58 -2.55
C VAL A 61 3.80 7.26 -3.93
N LEU A 62 4.30 8.28 -4.63
CA LEU A 62 4.70 8.23 -6.03
C LEU A 62 6.17 8.60 -6.19
N SER A 63 6.89 7.89 -7.07
CA SER A 63 8.23 8.30 -7.45
C SER A 63 8.19 9.45 -8.46
N THR A 64 8.98 10.49 -8.24
CA THR A 64 9.12 11.64 -9.13
C THR A 64 10.59 11.89 -9.47
N ARG A 65 10.85 12.84 -10.35
CA ARG A 65 12.23 13.27 -10.65
C ARG A 65 12.94 13.85 -9.42
N ASP A 66 12.19 14.48 -8.53
CA ASP A 66 12.71 15.21 -7.38
C ASP A 66 12.68 14.39 -6.09
N GLY A 67 12.21 13.13 -6.15
CA GLY A 67 12.19 12.21 -5.03
C GLY A 67 10.92 11.36 -4.98
N TRP A 68 10.29 11.31 -3.81
CA TRP A 68 9.07 10.57 -3.53
C TRP A 68 8.00 11.53 -3.02
N ALA A 69 6.94 11.69 -3.81
CA ALA A 69 5.84 12.59 -3.56
C ALA A 69 4.69 11.88 -2.86
N ILE A 70 4.02 12.59 -1.96
CA ILE A 70 2.76 12.17 -1.34
C ILE A 70 1.65 13.00 -1.97
N CYS A 71 0.65 12.35 -2.56
CA CYS A 71 -0.47 12.98 -3.24
C CYS A 71 -1.78 12.42 -2.68
N ALA A 72 -2.73 13.28 -2.34
CA ALA A 72 -4.11 12.82 -2.23
C ALA A 72 -4.67 12.63 -3.65
N GLU A 73 -5.58 11.68 -3.84
CA GLU A 73 -6.12 11.30 -5.15
C GLU A 73 -6.62 12.49 -5.99
N ASP A 74 -7.32 13.44 -5.37
CA ASP A 74 -7.85 14.63 -6.04
C ASP A 74 -6.92 15.85 -6.00
N ALA A 75 -5.73 15.73 -5.42
CA ALA A 75 -4.83 16.87 -5.27
C ALA A 75 -4.08 17.17 -6.57
N GLY A 76 -4.18 18.41 -7.04
CA GLY A 76 -3.42 18.91 -8.19
C GLY A 76 -1.90 18.97 -7.95
N GLU A 77 -1.50 19.08 -6.68
CA GLU A 77 -0.11 19.24 -6.24
C GLU A 77 0.22 18.24 -5.13
N PRO A 78 1.49 17.79 -5.03
CA PRO A 78 1.90 16.91 -3.95
C PRO A 78 1.84 17.63 -2.60
N ALA A 79 1.33 16.96 -1.58
CA ALA A 79 1.30 17.45 -0.21
C ALA A 79 2.72 17.59 0.38
N ALA A 80 3.63 16.69 -0.01
CA ALA A 80 5.03 16.73 0.39
C ALA A 80 5.91 15.92 -0.59
N VAL A 81 7.21 16.24 -0.64
CA VAL A 81 8.22 15.51 -1.42
C VAL A 81 9.42 15.18 -0.54
N PHE A 82 9.88 13.93 -0.60
CA PHE A 82 11.00 13.42 0.19
C PHE A 82 12.10 12.86 -0.71
N GLY A 83 13.36 12.93 -0.27
CA GLY A 83 14.47 12.39 -1.04
C GLY A 83 14.55 10.85 -1.06
N ASN A 84 13.76 10.13 -0.26
CA ASN A 84 13.76 8.67 -0.18
C ASN A 84 12.35 8.10 0.08
N TYR A 85 12.17 6.83 -0.31
CA TYR A 85 10.90 6.11 -0.24
C TYR A 85 10.42 5.95 1.19
N GLU A 86 11.31 5.53 2.09
CA GLU A 86 10.98 5.20 3.48
C GLU A 86 10.42 6.40 4.23
N SER A 87 10.96 7.60 3.97
CA SER A 87 10.48 8.84 4.59
C SER A 87 9.12 9.26 4.05
N ALA A 88 8.90 9.16 2.73
CA ALA A 88 7.61 9.46 2.13
C ALA A 88 6.55 8.47 2.59
N LEU A 89 6.86 7.18 2.57
CA LEU A 89 5.97 6.12 3.02
C LEU A 89 5.60 6.32 4.50
N ARG A 90 6.58 6.55 5.37
CA ARG A 90 6.30 6.82 6.79
C ARG A 90 5.35 8.00 6.96
N ARG A 91 5.58 9.12 6.27
CA ARG A 91 4.71 10.28 6.38
C ARG A 91 3.31 10.02 5.80
N ALA A 92 3.21 9.28 4.70
CA ALA A 92 1.92 8.90 4.12
C ALA A 92 1.14 7.99 5.08
N CYS A 93 1.80 7.03 5.72
CA CYS A 93 1.22 6.19 6.77
C CYS A 93 0.72 7.00 7.98
N GLU A 94 1.46 8.04 8.40
CA GLU A 94 1.00 8.96 9.45
C GLU A 94 -0.29 9.68 9.03
N MET A 95 -0.30 10.27 7.83
CA MET A 95 -1.49 10.94 7.29
C MET A 95 -2.66 9.97 7.13
N GLY A 96 -2.41 8.76 6.62
CA GLY A 96 -3.43 7.72 6.46
C GLY A 96 -4.10 7.35 7.79
N ARG A 97 -3.34 7.31 8.88
CA ARG A 97 -3.90 7.10 10.24
C ARG A 97 -4.67 8.31 10.75
N GLU A 98 -4.16 9.52 10.52
CA GLU A 98 -4.81 10.77 10.95
C GLU A 98 -6.15 10.96 10.25
N GLU A 99 -6.21 10.61 8.96
CA GLU A 99 -7.36 10.79 8.07
C GLU A 99 -8.24 9.53 7.96
N GLU A 100 -7.86 8.43 8.62
CA GLU A 100 -8.54 7.12 8.55
C GLU A 100 -8.79 6.66 7.10
N THR A 101 -7.76 6.74 6.25
CA THR A 101 -7.85 6.46 4.81
C THR A 101 -6.83 5.43 4.32
N LEU A 102 -6.91 5.06 3.04
CA LEU A 102 -5.97 4.15 2.39
C LEU A 102 -4.66 4.85 2.04
N VAL A 103 -3.55 4.12 2.13
CA VAL A 103 -2.27 4.53 1.56
C VAL A 103 -1.83 3.53 0.50
N PHE A 104 -1.56 4.02 -0.70
CA PHE A 104 -1.06 3.26 -1.83
C PHE A 104 0.38 3.67 -2.12
N ALA A 105 1.32 2.74 -1.99
CA ALA A 105 2.71 2.99 -2.30
C ALA A 105 3.07 2.38 -3.66
N HIS A 106 3.38 3.24 -4.62
CA HIS A 106 3.68 2.83 -5.98
C HIS A 106 5.18 2.54 -6.12
N GLY A 107 5.52 1.53 -6.91
CA GLY A 107 6.90 1.29 -7.32
C GLY A 107 7.39 2.32 -8.34
N LEU A 108 8.67 2.23 -8.71
CA LEU A 108 9.26 3.06 -9.78
C LEU A 108 8.55 2.92 -11.12
N GLU A 109 7.93 1.75 -11.35
CA GLU A 109 7.14 1.44 -12.54
C GLU A 109 5.66 1.87 -12.39
N GLY A 110 5.30 2.66 -11.39
CA GLY A 110 3.94 3.21 -11.20
C GLY A 110 2.88 2.22 -10.71
N THR A 111 3.17 0.93 -10.66
CA THR A 111 2.28 -0.09 -10.09
C THR A 111 2.23 -0.01 -8.56
N VAL A 112 1.05 -0.22 -7.95
CA VAL A 112 0.95 -0.36 -6.49
C VAL A 112 1.78 -1.55 -6.03
N HIS A 113 2.74 -1.29 -5.15
CA HIS A 113 3.60 -2.30 -4.53
C HIS A 113 3.09 -2.65 -3.14
N ASP A 114 2.77 -1.64 -2.33
CA ASP A 114 2.23 -1.81 -0.99
C ASP A 114 0.89 -1.06 -0.86
N ARG A 115 -0.07 -1.67 -0.15
CA ARG A 115 -1.36 -1.08 0.23
C ARG A 115 -1.51 -1.13 1.75
N TYR A 116 -1.94 -0.03 2.34
CA TYR A 116 -2.18 0.09 3.78
C TYR A 116 -3.57 0.63 4.03
N ASP A 117 -4.38 -0.11 4.80
CA ASP A 117 -5.73 0.31 5.15
C ASP A 117 -5.82 0.76 6.60
N TYR A 118 -6.02 2.06 6.82
CA TYR A 118 -6.16 2.65 8.14
C TYR A 118 -7.61 2.92 8.54
N ARG A 119 -8.59 2.59 7.68
CA ARG A 119 -10.03 2.78 7.97
C ARG A 119 -10.50 1.96 9.17
N PHE A 120 -9.81 0.85 9.44
CA PHE A 120 -10.13 -0.08 10.53
C PHE A 120 -9.24 0.11 11.77
N SER A 121 -8.29 1.04 11.75
CA SER A 121 -7.25 1.18 12.79
C SER A 121 -7.79 1.48 14.21
N ARG A 122 -9.05 1.94 14.34
CA ARG A 122 -9.74 2.18 15.62
C ARG A 122 -10.77 1.12 16.03
N SER A 123 -11.03 0.13 15.18
CA SER A 123 -11.91 -1.00 15.50
C SER A 123 -11.10 -2.14 16.13
N GLU A 124 -11.70 -2.99 16.97
CA GLU A 124 -11.04 -4.21 17.45
C GLU A 124 -10.63 -5.14 16.29
N ASP A 125 -11.18 -4.92 15.08
CA ASP A 125 -10.83 -5.59 13.84
C ASP A 125 -9.49 -5.12 13.24
N GLY A 126 -8.88 -4.05 13.77
CA GLY A 126 -7.56 -3.55 13.35
C GLY A 126 -6.38 -4.18 14.10
N ALA A 127 -6.50 -5.42 14.59
CA ALA A 127 -5.44 -6.07 15.35
C ALA A 127 -4.57 -7.00 14.49
N MET A 128 -3.28 -7.06 14.81
CA MET A 128 -2.36 -8.07 14.31
C MET A 128 -2.21 -9.17 15.35
N HIS A 129 -2.55 -10.39 15.00
CA HIS A 129 -2.53 -11.55 15.87
C HIS A 129 -1.27 -12.39 15.63
N VAL A 130 -0.64 -12.81 16.71
CA VAL A 130 0.40 -13.84 16.71
C VAL A 130 -0.12 -15.05 17.48
N GLN A 131 -0.49 -16.10 16.76
CA GLN A 131 -1.21 -17.24 17.34
C GLN A 131 -0.67 -18.59 16.83
N PRO A 132 -0.82 -19.69 17.60
CA PRO A 132 -0.46 -21.02 17.13
C PRO A 132 -1.47 -21.53 16.08
N GLU A 133 -0.98 -22.11 15.00
CA GLU A 133 -1.81 -22.79 13.99
C GLU A 133 -1.03 -23.94 13.35
N GLY A 134 -1.62 -25.15 13.34
CA GLY A 134 -1.01 -26.31 12.68
C GLY A 134 0.40 -26.68 13.18
N GLY A 135 0.75 -26.35 14.42
CA GLY A 135 2.09 -26.56 14.98
C GLY A 135 3.11 -25.48 14.64
N SER A 136 2.71 -24.42 13.94
CA SER A 136 3.52 -23.22 13.66
C SER A 136 2.96 -22.02 14.40
N TRP A 137 3.67 -20.90 14.36
CA TRP A 137 3.18 -19.60 14.82
C TRP A 137 2.87 -18.72 13.63
N VAL A 138 1.62 -18.29 13.50
CA VAL A 138 1.19 -17.44 12.40
C VAL A 138 1.06 -15.99 12.84
N VAL A 139 1.43 -15.08 11.94
CA VAL A 139 1.12 -13.65 12.04
C VAL A 139 -0.03 -13.39 11.08
N GLN A 140 -1.16 -12.92 11.61
CA GLN A 140 -2.36 -12.61 10.84
C GLN A 140 -2.81 -11.19 11.14
N THR A 141 -3.17 -10.43 10.12
CA THR A 141 -3.91 -9.17 10.25
C THR A 141 -5.40 -9.43 10.05
N HIS A 142 -6.24 -8.97 10.97
CA HIS A 142 -7.69 -8.93 10.71
C HIS A 142 -7.98 -7.84 9.66
N GLY A 143 -8.79 -8.15 8.64
CA GLY A 143 -9.16 -7.24 7.54
C GLY A 143 -9.15 -7.88 6.14
N GLU A 144 -9.21 -7.06 5.08
CA GLU A 144 -9.14 -7.52 3.68
C GLU A 144 -7.79 -8.17 3.33
N HIS A 145 -6.74 -7.86 4.07
CA HIS A 145 -5.41 -8.44 3.92
C HIS A 145 -5.20 -9.58 4.92
N ASN A 146 -5.82 -10.73 4.62
CA ASN A 146 -5.59 -12.01 5.32
C ASN A 146 -4.22 -12.60 4.96
N ASP A 147 -3.17 -11.78 5.06
CA ASP A 147 -1.80 -12.26 4.94
C ASP A 147 -1.50 -13.11 6.17
N VAL A 148 -1.25 -14.40 5.93
CA VAL A 148 -0.86 -15.35 6.96
C VAL A 148 0.60 -15.71 6.72
N GLU A 149 1.47 -15.22 7.60
CA GLU A 149 2.90 -15.54 7.58
C GLU A 149 3.21 -16.54 8.68
N ALA A 150 3.79 -17.69 8.34
CA ALA A 150 4.08 -18.77 9.28
C ALA A 150 5.55 -18.80 9.72
N PHE A 151 5.77 -19.00 11.01
CA PHE A 151 7.06 -19.04 11.67
C PHE A 151 7.22 -20.28 12.53
N SER A 152 8.46 -20.73 12.69
CA SER A 152 8.77 -21.93 13.47
C SER A 152 8.62 -21.71 14.97
N THR A 153 8.80 -20.47 15.44
CA THR A 153 8.71 -20.13 16.86
C THR A 153 7.91 -18.86 17.11
N LYS A 154 7.29 -18.78 18.29
CA LYS A 154 6.59 -17.57 18.76
C LYS A 154 7.48 -16.33 18.71
N ARG A 155 8.74 -16.49 19.13
CA ARG A 155 9.70 -15.38 19.22
C ARG A 155 9.97 -14.76 17.85
N GLU A 156 10.10 -15.58 16.81
CA GLU A 156 10.28 -15.11 15.44
C GLU A 156 9.03 -14.38 14.94
N ALA A 157 7.85 -14.99 15.12
CA ALA A 157 6.57 -14.37 14.73
C ALA A 157 6.38 -13.00 15.40
N VAL A 158 6.63 -12.89 16.71
CA VAL A 158 6.53 -11.62 17.44
C VAL A 158 7.58 -10.61 16.96
N ALA A 159 8.81 -11.04 16.71
CA ALA A 159 9.87 -10.16 16.22
C ALA A 159 9.56 -9.59 14.83
N HIS A 160 8.91 -10.37 13.98
CA HIS A 160 8.41 -9.96 12.66
C HIS A 160 7.18 -9.04 12.76
N ALA A 161 6.19 -9.45 13.56
CA ALA A 161 4.92 -8.74 13.69
C ALA A 161 5.06 -7.36 14.35
N LYS A 162 5.97 -7.21 15.32
CA LYS A 162 6.11 -5.96 16.10
C LYS A 162 6.44 -4.71 15.28
N PRO A 163 7.48 -4.68 14.42
CA PRO A 163 7.74 -3.52 13.57
C PRO A 163 6.60 -3.28 12.57
N LYS A 164 5.99 -4.34 12.02
CA LYS A 164 4.86 -4.25 11.08
C LYS A 164 3.63 -3.64 11.76
N ALA A 165 3.20 -4.18 12.91
CA ALA A 165 2.11 -3.62 13.72
C ALA A 165 2.36 -2.14 14.06
N LYS A 166 3.59 -1.78 14.44
CA LYS A 166 3.97 -0.37 14.67
C LYS A 166 3.87 0.49 13.41
N GLN A 167 4.32 0.00 12.27
CA GLN A 167 4.21 0.67 10.96
C GLN A 167 2.76 0.79 10.47
N LEU A 168 1.89 -0.13 10.88
CA LEU A 168 0.48 -0.13 10.53
C LEU A 168 -0.40 0.57 11.59
N GLY A 169 0.16 0.97 12.73
CA GLY A 169 -0.64 1.56 13.82
C GLY A 169 -1.62 0.56 14.42
N LEU A 170 -1.36 -0.74 14.30
CA LEU A 170 -2.24 -1.81 14.77
C LEU A 170 -1.82 -2.28 16.15
N THR A 171 -2.79 -2.72 16.95
CA THR A 171 -2.50 -3.42 18.20
C THR A 171 -1.95 -4.81 17.89
N LEU A 172 -0.79 -5.15 18.45
CA LEU A 172 -0.24 -6.50 18.37
C LEU A 172 -0.79 -7.35 19.52
N ILE A 173 -1.59 -8.34 19.20
CA ILE A 173 -2.13 -9.33 20.13
C ILE A 173 -1.32 -10.61 20.00
N THR A 174 -0.78 -11.11 21.11
CA THR A 174 -0.08 -12.42 21.11
C THR A 174 -0.87 -13.43 21.92
N HIS A 175 -0.95 -14.67 21.43
CA HIS A 175 -1.71 -15.75 22.06
C HIS A 175 -0.77 -16.80 22.67
N TYR A 176 -1.22 -17.49 23.72
CA TYR A 176 -0.60 -18.70 24.25
C TYR A 176 -0.78 -19.88 23.28
N GLN A 177 -0.15 -21.01 23.59
CA GLN A 177 -0.22 -22.22 22.76
C GLN A 177 -1.62 -22.87 22.75
N ASP A 178 -2.45 -22.58 23.75
CA ASP A 178 -3.86 -22.96 23.85
C ASP A 178 -4.81 -21.99 23.12
N GLY A 179 -4.28 -20.92 22.52
CA GLY A 179 -5.03 -19.90 21.81
C GLY A 179 -5.55 -18.76 22.70
N GLU A 180 -5.36 -18.79 24.01
CA GLU A 180 -5.76 -17.66 24.88
C GLU A 180 -4.89 -16.43 24.66
N VAL A 181 -5.42 -15.22 24.85
CA VAL A 181 -4.64 -13.99 24.71
C VAL A 181 -3.60 -13.88 25.83
N GLN A 182 -2.33 -13.78 25.46
CA GLN A 182 -1.22 -13.54 26.38
C GLN A 182 -0.99 -12.04 26.60
N SER A 183 -0.93 -11.25 25.53
CA SER A 183 -0.62 -9.82 25.63
C SER A 183 -1.24 -9.01 24.51
N ARG A 184 -1.46 -7.72 24.80
CA ARG A 184 -1.84 -6.69 23.84
C ARG A 184 -0.78 -5.59 23.91
N ILE A 185 -0.20 -5.23 22.77
CA ILE A 185 0.83 -4.20 22.65
C ILE A 185 0.29 -3.14 21.69
N GLU A 186 -0.05 -1.98 22.22
CA GLU A 186 -0.52 -0.84 21.42
C GLU A 186 0.64 -0.25 20.60
N ALA A 187 0.34 0.13 19.36
CA ALA A 187 1.28 0.86 18.52
C ALA A 187 1.28 2.35 18.93
N HIS A 188 2.22 2.74 19.79
CA HIS A 188 2.55 4.14 20.06
C HIS A 188 3.69 4.64 19.15
#